data_AF-A0A8I0GZK6-F1
#
_entry.id   AF-A0A8I0GZK6-F1
#
_cell.length_a   1.000
_cell.length_b   1.000
_cell.length_c   1.000
_cell.angle_alpha   90.00
_cell.angle_beta   90.00
_cell.angle_gamma   90.00
#
_symmetry.space_group_name_H-M   'P 1'
#
loop_
_entity.id
_entity.type
_entity.pdbx_description
1 polymer ?
#
loop_
_entity_poly.entity_id
_entity_poly.type
_entity_poly.pdbx_seq_one_letter_code
_entity_poly.pdbx_strand_id
1 'polypeptide(L)'
;CGIQSERATYEFDHYKSSKKAPFKTNLNLISESLIELDFIHEGISIGQSINLARDFSNMPPNVLTPQTFAEDIVNHFKNTKVKVDVKDYDTLVS
;
A
#
# COMPACT_ATOMS: atom_id res chain seq x y z
N CYS A 1 -8.90 -5.25 -14.45
CA CYS A 1 -10.21 -4.94 -13.85
C CYS A 1 -10.08 -4.71 -12.32
N GLY A 2 -9.42 -5.58 -11.52
CA GLY A 2 -9.09 -5.25 -10.12
C GLY A 2 -7.89 -4.31 -9.92
N ILE A 3 -6.75 -4.55 -10.58
CA ILE A 3 -5.53 -3.74 -10.38
C ILE A 3 -5.76 -2.24 -10.60
N GLN A 4 -6.51 -1.89 -11.64
CA GLN A 4 -6.74 -0.48 -11.98
C GLN A 4 -7.69 0.21 -10.99
N SER A 5 -8.54 -0.51 -10.26
CA SER A 5 -9.45 0.12 -9.28
C SER A 5 -8.69 0.80 -8.15
N GLU A 6 -7.48 0.32 -7.86
CA GLU A 6 -6.57 0.88 -6.87
C GLU A 6 -5.48 1.73 -7.52
N ARG A 7 -4.86 1.24 -8.61
CA ARG A 7 -3.65 1.86 -9.18
C ARG A 7 -3.95 3.14 -9.95
N ALA A 8 -5.08 3.22 -10.65
CA ALA A 8 -5.44 4.36 -11.49
C ALA A 8 -6.06 5.52 -10.68
N THR A 9 -6.63 5.19 -9.52
CA THR A 9 -7.28 6.13 -8.59
C THR A 9 -6.36 6.58 -7.46
N TYR A 10 -5.11 6.08 -7.42
CA TYR A 10 -4.12 6.44 -6.41
C TYR A 10 -3.91 7.94 -6.33
N GLU A 11 -3.94 8.45 -5.10
CA GLU A 11 -3.57 9.83 -4.78
C GLU A 11 -2.67 9.86 -3.54
N PHE A 12 -1.65 10.71 -3.56
CA PHE A 12 -0.81 11.01 -2.40
C PHE A 12 -1.05 12.45 -1.98
N ASP A 13 -2.00 12.66 -1.08
CA ASP A 13 -2.42 13.99 -0.60
C ASP A 13 -2.14 14.22 0.89
N HIS A 14 -1.40 13.30 1.54
CA HIS A 14 -1.05 13.33 2.97
C HIS A 14 -0.48 14.65 3.47
N TYR A 15 0.22 15.40 2.60
CA TYR A 15 0.86 16.68 2.92
C TYR A 15 0.11 17.90 2.39
N LYS A 16 -1.08 17.73 1.80
CA LYS A 16 -1.91 18.85 1.35
C LYS A 16 -2.74 19.38 2.50
N SER A 17 -2.75 20.70 2.69
CA SER A 17 -3.55 21.35 3.73
C SER A 17 -5.06 21.14 3.56
N SER A 18 -5.54 21.01 2.32
CA SER A 18 -6.96 20.85 1.97
C SER A 18 -7.23 19.50 1.29
N LYS A 19 -7.06 18.41 2.04
CA LYS A 19 -7.39 17.06 1.57
C LYS A 19 -8.90 16.79 1.61
N LYS A 20 -9.38 15.97 0.67
CA LYS A 20 -10.79 15.54 0.62
C LYS A 20 -11.01 14.38 1.58
N ALA A 21 -12.23 14.23 2.09
CA ALA A 21 -12.57 13.06 2.89
C ALA A 21 -12.66 11.80 1.99
N PRO A 22 -12.05 10.67 2.38
CA PRO A 22 -12.17 9.44 1.61
C PRO A 22 -13.62 8.93 1.66
N PHE A 23 -14.08 8.34 0.55
CA PHE A 23 -15.41 7.74 0.43
C PHE A 23 -15.30 6.38 -0.27
N LYS A 24 -16.33 5.54 -0.13
CA LYS A 24 -16.42 4.24 -0.79
C LYS A 24 -17.40 4.29 -1.95
N THR A 25 -17.01 3.77 -3.11
CA THR A 25 -17.88 3.59 -4.26
C THR A 25 -18.43 2.17 -4.27
N ASN A 26 -19.75 2.02 -4.15
CA ASN A 26 -20.41 0.72 -4.27
C ASN A 26 -20.66 0.42 -5.76
N LEU A 27 -20.04 -0.64 -6.28
CA LEU A 27 -20.19 -1.08 -7.67
C LEU A 27 -21.04 -2.35 -7.73
N ASN A 28 -22.21 -2.26 -8.35
CA ASN A 28 -23.05 -3.42 -8.63
C ASN A 28 -22.68 -3.96 -10.02
N LEU A 29 -22.08 -5.15 -10.05
CA LEU A 29 -21.69 -5.79 -11.30
C LEU A 29 -22.87 -6.64 -11.81
N ILE A 30 -23.33 -6.34 -13.02
CA ILE A 30 -24.40 -7.08 -13.69
C ILE A 30 -23.76 -7.86 -14.83
N SER A 31 -23.91 -9.18 -14.82
CA SER A 31 -23.45 -10.05 -15.91
C SER A 31 -24.38 -11.25 -16.00
N GLU A 32 -24.71 -11.64 -17.23
CA GLU A 32 -25.59 -12.77 -17.54
C GLU A 32 -24.97 -14.13 -17.17
N SER A 33 -23.64 -14.18 -17.01
CA SER A 33 -22.89 -15.40 -16.68
C SER A 33 -21.65 -15.09 -15.82
N LEU A 34 -21.82 -14.30 -14.76
CA LEU A 34 -20.72 -14.05 -13.82
C LEU A 34 -20.38 -15.34 -13.07
N ILE A 35 -19.14 -15.80 -13.17
CA ILE A 35 -18.72 -17.07 -12.59
C ILE A 35 -17.83 -16.88 -11.36
N GLU A 36 -16.96 -15.85 -11.31
CA GLU A 36 -15.99 -15.71 -10.20
C GLU A 36 -15.49 -14.28 -10.00
N LEU A 37 -15.51 -13.79 -8.75
CA LEU A 37 -15.01 -12.47 -8.36
C LEU A 37 -13.56 -12.49 -7.87
N ASP A 38 -12.98 -13.68 -7.66
CA ASP A 38 -11.66 -13.83 -7.06
C ASP A 38 -10.56 -13.17 -7.90
N PHE A 39 -10.66 -13.20 -9.23
CA PHE A 39 -9.76 -12.46 -10.13
C PHE A 39 -9.80 -10.94 -9.94
N ILE A 40 -10.93 -10.39 -9.51
CA ILE A 40 -11.03 -8.96 -9.17
C ILE A 40 -10.32 -8.70 -7.85
N HIS A 41 -10.57 -9.54 -6.84
CA HIS A 41 -9.94 -9.42 -5.52
C HIS A 41 -8.42 -9.60 -5.57
N GLU A 42 -7.92 -10.57 -6.33
CA GLU A 42 -6.49 -10.76 -6.59
C GLU A 42 -5.88 -9.49 -7.21
N GLY A 43 -6.56 -8.93 -8.21
CA GLY A 43 -6.13 -7.68 -8.83
C GLY A 43 -6.09 -6.50 -7.85
N ILE A 44 -7.08 -6.39 -6.96
CA ILE A 44 -7.11 -5.35 -5.91
C ILE A 44 -5.90 -5.49 -4.99
N SER A 45 -5.60 -6.70 -4.51
CA SER A 45 -4.44 -6.95 -3.64
C SER A 45 -3.11 -6.55 -4.31
N ILE A 46 -2.96 -6.85 -5.60
CA ILE A 46 -1.78 -6.41 -6.39
C ILE A 46 -1.76 -4.89 -6.51
N GLY A 47 -2.89 -4.25 -6.82
CA GLY A 47 -3.01 -2.79 -6.93
C GLY A 47 -2.64 -2.07 -5.64
N GLN A 48 -3.10 -2.57 -4.49
CA GLN A 48 -2.75 -2.06 -3.16
C GLN A 48 -1.27 -2.24 -2.85
N SER A 49 -0.67 -3.37 -3.25
CA SER A 49 0.77 -3.60 -3.09
C SER A 49 1.61 -2.59 -3.89
N ILE A 50 1.18 -2.23 -5.11
CA ILE A 50 1.81 -1.17 -5.91
C ILE A 50 1.66 0.19 -5.20
N ASN A 51 0.49 0.49 -4.66
CA ASN A 51 0.24 1.76 -3.99
C ASN A 51 1.03 1.89 -2.68
N LEU A 52 1.22 0.81 -1.91
CA LEU A 52 2.12 0.79 -0.76
C LEU A 52 3.56 1.18 -1.14
N ALA A 53 4.08 0.64 -2.25
CA ALA A 53 5.40 1.02 -2.74
C ALA A 53 5.45 2.50 -3.18
N ARG A 54 4.37 3.02 -3.77
CA ARG A 54 4.25 4.45 -4.12
C ARG A 54 4.21 5.34 -2.89
N ASP A 55 3.57 4.92 -1.80
CA ASP A 55 3.52 5.71 -0.56
C ASP A 55 4.92 5.92 0.03
N PHE A 56 5.74 4.87 0.09
CA PHE A 56 7.15 5.03 0.49
C PHE A 56 7.93 5.92 -0.47
N SER A 57 7.70 5.77 -1.78
CA SER A 57 8.40 6.56 -2.80
C SER A 57 8.04 8.05 -2.78
N ASN A 58 6.80 8.38 -2.40
CA ASN A 58 6.31 9.75 -2.31
C ASN A 58 6.58 10.41 -0.95
N MET A 59 6.96 9.63 0.07
CA MET A 59 7.25 10.15 1.39
C MET A 59 8.50 11.05 1.35
N PRO A 60 8.45 12.28 1.91
CA PRO A 60 9.60 13.17 1.92
C PRO A 60 10.80 12.57 2.65
N PRO A 61 12.05 12.82 2.20
CA PRO A 61 13.25 12.20 2.77
C PRO A 61 13.56 12.64 4.20
N ASN A 62 13.05 13.80 4.63
CA ASN A 62 13.16 14.26 6.01
C ASN A 62 12.16 13.57 6.96
N VAL A 63 11.19 12.82 6.41
CA VAL A 63 10.22 12.00 7.16
C VAL A 63 10.59 10.51 7.06
N LEU A 64 10.87 10.04 5.84
CA LEU A 64 11.27 8.66 5.56
C LEU A 64 12.79 8.52 5.49
N THR A 65 13.40 8.45 6.66
CA THR A 65 14.81 8.14 6.87
C THR A 65 15.05 6.63 6.80
N PRO A 66 16.30 6.14 6.71
CA PRO A 66 16.58 4.71 6.78
C PRO A 66 16.00 4.03 8.02
N GLN A 67 16.06 4.69 9.18
CA GLN A 67 15.51 4.18 10.43
C GLN A 67 13.98 4.10 10.37
N THR A 68 13.31 5.21 10.06
CA THR A 68 11.83 5.25 10.04
C THR A 68 11.24 4.36 8.95
N PHE A 69 11.94 4.17 7.82
CA PHE A 69 11.54 3.21 6.80
C PHE A 69 11.56 1.76 7.33
N ALA A 70 12.62 1.38 8.05
CA ALA A 70 12.70 0.04 8.65
C ALA A 70 11.60 -0.18 9.70
N GLU A 71 11.34 0.83 10.54
CA GLU A 71 10.26 0.81 11.54
C GLU A 71 8.88 0.61 10.87
N ASP A 72 8.60 1.34 9.78
CA ASP A 72 7.36 1.22 9.03
C ASP A 72 7.17 -0.18 8.42
N ILE A 73 8.23 -0.77 7.88
CA ILE A 73 8.20 -2.16 7.34
C ILE A 73 7.89 -3.16 8.45
N VAL A 74 8.56 -3.06 9.61
CA VAL A 74 8.29 -3.92 10.77
C VAL A 74 6.82 -3.79 11.20
N ASN A 75 6.32 -2.56 11.29
CA ASN A 75 4.94 -2.30 11.69
C ASN A 75 3.92 -2.86 10.68
N HIS A 76 4.16 -2.68 9.38
CA HIS A 76 3.28 -3.19 8.32
C HIS A 76 3.13 -4.72 8.38
N PHE A 77 4.22 -5.44 8.62
CA PHE A 77 4.23 -6.91 8.61
C PHE A 77 4.02 -7.57 9.98
N LYS A 78 3.91 -6.80 11.07
CA LYS A 78 3.88 -7.28 12.47
C LYS A 78 2.91 -8.43 12.76
N ASN A 79 1.72 -8.42 12.15
CA ASN A 79 0.67 -9.42 12.37
C ASN A 79 0.46 -10.32 11.14
N THR A 80 1.47 -10.44 10.29
CA THR A 80 1.41 -11.24 9.07
C THR A 80 2.29 -12.48 9.20
N LYS A 81 2.31 -13.32 8.16
CA LYS A 81 3.26 -14.44 8.07
C LYS A 81 4.69 -14.02 7.69
N VAL A 82 4.88 -12.77 7.29
CA VAL A 82 6.18 -12.23 6.88
C VAL A 82 7.03 -11.93 8.11
N LYS A 83 8.29 -12.37 8.10
CA LYS A 83 9.28 -12.05 9.13
C LYS A 83 10.17 -10.92 8.65
N VAL A 84 10.43 -9.96 9.52
CA VAL A 84 11.29 -8.80 9.27
C VAL A 84 12.42 -8.81 10.29
N ASP A 85 13.66 -8.73 9.82
CA ASP A 85 14.87 -8.55 10.63
C ASP A 85 15.53 -7.23 10.21
N VAL A 86 15.91 -6.39 11.18
CA VAL A 86 16.51 -5.07 10.93
C VAL A 86 17.92 -5.07 11.49
N LYS A 87 18.88 -4.69 10.66
CA LYS A 87 20.28 -4.48 11.05
C LYS A 87 20.51 -2.99 11.25
N ASP A 88 20.76 -2.59 12.49
CA ASP A 88 21.16 -1.23 12.82
C ASP A 88 22.63 -0.97 12.43
N TYR A 89 23.07 0.27 12.62
CA TYR A 89 24.42 0.69 12.26
C TYR A 89 25.49 -0.15 12.97
N ASP A 90 25.35 -0.34 14.30
CA ASP A 90 26.33 -1.06 15.11
C ASP A 90 26.46 -2.51 14.67
N THR A 91 25.34 -3.17 14.32
CA THR A 91 25.35 -4.55 13.81
C THR A 91 25.93 -4.66 12.40
N LEU A 92 25.90 -3.59 11.59
CA LEU A 92 26.46 -3.60 10.24
C LEU A 92 27.98 -3.39 10.21
N VAL A 93 28.53 -2.66 11.19
CA VAL A 93 29.96 -2.31 11.24
C VAL A 93 30.79 -3.24 12.15
N SER A 94 30.14 -4.14 12.87
CA SER A 94 30.77 -5.23 13.65
C SER A 94 31.20 -6.39 12.78
#